data_AF-T1KX22-F1
#
_entry.id   AF-T1KX22-F1
#
_cell.length_a   1.000
_cell.length_b   1.000
_cell.length_c   1.000
_cell.angle_alpha   90.00
_cell.angle_beta   90.00
_cell.angle_gamma   90.00
#
_symmetry.space_group_name_H-M   'P 1'
#
loop_
_entity.id
_entity.type
_entity.pdbx_description
1 polymer ?
#
loop_
_entity_poly.entity_id
_entity_poly.type
_entity_poly.pdbx_seq_one_letter_code
_entity_poly.pdbx_strand_id
1 'polypeptide(L)'
;MDQVDSNSDKITIKVRHWDEDYHDITIDWSNESFDYRKQVFHQLSAFTGIPVKYQVRVGVTNVGISVNLGNPEFGDEEGRGHLFPDEKEEAMEQIQDGACYLLETDIFTCYPTYPSIFCSYHLAHRDLVNENGCNLYYCHSLGSRFFTKKFSKLIKSEHLQTLLDPRVAGQARETLTRIKLNLNIEHITRLECNRYFESLGHFDYPFSNYYLRYRG
;
A
#
# COMPACT_ATOMS: atom_id res chain seq x y z
N MET A 1 -13.75 -11.45 -43.79
CA MET A 1 -14.55 -11.99 -42.66
C MET A 1 -13.57 -11.99 -41.53
N ASP A 2 -13.55 -10.84 -40.86
CA ASP A 2 -12.40 -10.45 -40.04
C ASP A 2 -12.56 -11.12 -38.68
N GLN A 3 -11.64 -12.05 -38.41
CA GLN A 3 -11.43 -12.60 -37.07
C GLN A 3 -11.04 -11.44 -36.15
N VAL A 4 -11.98 -11.00 -35.32
CA VAL A 4 -11.68 -10.19 -34.14
C VAL A 4 -11.20 -11.16 -33.06
N ASP A 5 -9.96 -11.61 -33.20
CA ASP A 5 -9.21 -12.28 -32.14
C ASP A 5 -8.42 -11.19 -31.40
N SER A 6 -8.99 -10.66 -30.31
CA SER A 6 -8.17 -10.08 -29.23
C SER A 6 -8.97 -9.95 -27.93
N ASN A 7 -9.55 -11.04 -27.45
CA ASN A 7 -9.77 -11.15 -26.01
C ASN A 7 -8.38 -11.45 -25.41
N SER A 8 -7.53 -10.43 -25.32
CA SER A 8 -6.19 -10.62 -24.77
C SER A 8 -6.38 -10.85 -23.28
N ASP A 9 -6.00 -12.03 -22.80
CA ASP A 9 -5.92 -12.34 -21.35
C ASP A 9 -4.88 -11.46 -20.64
N LYS A 10 -4.25 -10.53 -21.36
CA LYS A 10 -3.31 -9.56 -20.87
C LYS A 10 -3.93 -8.17 -20.89
N ILE A 11 -3.96 -7.52 -19.73
CA ILE A 11 -4.46 -6.17 -19.54
C ILE A 11 -3.34 -5.23 -19.10
N THR A 12 -3.57 -3.93 -19.25
CA THR A 12 -2.70 -2.87 -18.76
C THR A 12 -3.51 -1.84 -17.97
N ILE A 13 -3.21 -1.70 -16.68
CA ILE A 13 -3.73 -0.61 -15.86
C ILE A 13 -2.72 0.52 -15.77
N LYS A 14 -3.21 1.73 -15.49
CA LYS A 14 -2.39 2.93 -15.35
C LYS A 14 -2.36 3.38 -13.91
N VAL A 15 -1.17 3.54 -13.33
CA VAL A 15 -0.99 3.94 -11.93
C VAL A 15 -0.14 5.20 -11.86
N ARG A 16 -0.50 6.17 -11.00
CA ARG A 16 0.33 7.35 -10.74
C ARG A 16 0.30 7.78 -9.29
N HIS A 17 1.35 8.48 -8.86
CA HIS A 17 1.21 9.37 -7.70
C HIS A 17 0.41 10.60 -8.12
N TRP A 18 -0.18 11.31 -7.16
CA TRP A 18 -0.92 12.53 -7.45
C TRP A 18 -0.12 13.55 -8.27
N ASP A 19 1.16 13.70 -7.95
CA ASP A 19 2.09 14.69 -8.48
C ASP A 19 2.91 14.22 -9.69
N GLU A 20 2.52 13.11 -10.34
CA GLU A 20 3.25 12.52 -11.46
C GLU A 20 2.33 12.04 -12.60
N ASP A 21 2.96 11.67 -13.71
CA ASP A 21 2.33 11.01 -14.86
C ASP A 21 2.02 9.53 -14.59
N TYR A 22 1.15 8.96 -15.42
CA TYR A 22 0.79 7.55 -15.37
C TYR A 22 1.93 6.64 -15.80
N HIS A 23 2.08 5.54 -15.06
CA HIS A 23 2.92 4.40 -15.35
C HIS A 23 2.06 3.16 -15.61
N ASP A 24 2.42 2.38 -16.61
CA ASP A 24 1.66 1.19 -16.98
C ASP A 24 2.06 0.00 -16.10
N ILE A 25 1.07 -0.73 -15.59
CA ILE A 25 1.23 -2.03 -14.94
C ILE A 25 0.48 -3.06 -15.79
N THR A 26 1.21 -4.06 -16.24
CA THR A 26 0.68 -5.13 -17.09
C THR A 26 0.34 -6.36 -16.27
N ILE A 27 -0.82 -6.96 -16.51
CA ILE A 27 -1.24 -8.22 -15.87
C ILE A 27 -1.60 -9.20 -16.97
N ASP A 28 -0.93 -10.34 -17.01
CA ASP A 28 -1.26 -11.47 -17.86
C ASP A 28 -1.99 -12.54 -17.03
N TRP A 29 -3.31 -12.61 -17.20
CA TRP A 29 -4.20 -13.56 -16.54
C TRP A 29 -4.00 -14.99 -17.03
N SER A 30 -3.48 -15.19 -18.24
CA SER A 30 -3.22 -16.52 -18.82
C SER A 30 -1.90 -17.12 -18.33
N ASN A 31 -1.04 -16.32 -17.71
CA ASN A 31 0.26 -16.78 -17.23
C ASN A 31 0.14 -17.60 -15.94
N GLU A 32 -0.08 -18.91 -16.09
CA GLU A 32 -0.15 -19.86 -14.97
C GLU A 32 1.22 -20.05 -14.29
N SER A 33 2.32 -19.80 -15.01
CA SER A 33 3.68 -20.00 -14.48
C SER A 33 4.14 -18.90 -13.53
N PHE A 34 3.51 -17.72 -13.60
CA PHE A 34 3.86 -16.57 -12.78
C PHE A 34 2.61 -15.86 -12.29
N ASP A 35 2.26 -16.13 -11.03
CA ASP A 35 1.08 -15.61 -10.34
C ASP A 35 0.87 -14.11 -10.61
N TYR A 36 -0.35 -13.74 -11.01
CA TYR A 36 -0.71 -12.37 -11.38
C TYR A 36 -0.42 -11.35 -10.27
N ARG A 37 -0.49 -11.76 -8.99
CA ARG A 37 -0.15 -10.91 -7.85
C ARG A 37 1.34 -10.59 -7.87
N LYS A 38 2.19 -11.59 -8.12
CA LYS A 38 3.65 -11.37 -8.27
C LYS A 38 3.94 -10.38 -9.39
N GLN A 39 3.23 -10.49 -10.52
CA GLN A 39 3.34 -9.51 -11.61
C GLN A 39 3.09 -8.07 -11.13
N VAL A 40 2.02 -7.87 -10.36
CA VAL A 40 1.66 -6.56 -9.80
C VAL A 40 2.72 -6.07 -8.80
N PHE A 41 3.09 -6.88 -7.81
CA PHE A 41 4.03 -6.46 -6.75
C PHE A 41 5.45 -6.20 -7.29
N HIS A 42 5.92 -6.97 -8.27
CA HIS A 42 7.21 -6.71 -8.91
C HIS A 42 7.22 -5.38 -9.66
N GLN A 43 6.16 -5.06 -10.40
CA GLN A 43 6.04 -3.77 -11.09
C GLN A 43 5.88 -2.60 -10.12
N LEU A 44 5.09 -2.76 -9.05
CA LEU A 44 5.01 -1.76 -7.97
C LEU A 44 6.34 -1.58 -7.23
N SER A 45 7.13 -2.66 -7.08
CA SER A 45 8.48 -2.58 -6.52
C SER A 45 9.38 -1.69 -7.37
N ALA A 46 9.36 -1.88 -8.70
CA ALA A 46 10.09 -1.04 -9.63
C ALA A 46 9.61 0.41 -9.59
N PHE A 47 8.29 0.63 -9.56
CA PHE A 47 7.67 1.96 -9.56
C PHE A 47 7.91 2.75 -8.27
N THR A 48 7.91 2.10 -7.11
CA THR A 48 8.01 2.76 -5.79
C THR A 48 9.41 2.69 -5.17
N GLY A 49 10.25 1.78 -5.66
CA GLY A 49 11.56 1.48 -5.10
C GLY A 49 11.52 0.80 -3.73
N ILE A 50 10.36 0.25 -3.33
CA ILE A 50 10.19 -0.55 -2.11
C ILE A 50 10.35 -2.04 -2.50
N PRO A 51 11.23 -2.82 -1.88
CA PRO A 51 11.39 -4.24 -2.22
C PRO A 51 10.12 -5.06 -1.99
N VAL A 52 9.84 -6.02 -2.89
CA VAL A 52 8.64 -6.91 -2.86
C VAL A 52 8.42 -7.52 -1.47
N LYS A 53 9.46 -8.03 -0.82
CA LYS A 53 9.37 -8.67 0.51
C LYS A 53 8.77 -7.81 1.63
N TYR A 54 8.70 -6.49 1.43
CA TYR A 54 8.12 -5.54 2.39
C TYR A 54 6.74 -5.02 1.97
N GLN A 55 6.18 -5.51 0.88
CA GLN A 55 4.85 -5.13 0.38
C GLN A 55 3.86 -6.20 0.83
N VAL A 56 2.86 -5.85 1.66
CA VAL A 56 1.94 -6.86 2.23
C VAL A 56 0.74 -7.11 1.33
N ARG A 57 0.14 -6.05 0.79
CA ARG A 57 -1.07 -6.10 -0.04
C ARG A 57 -1.23 -4.87 -0.92
N VAL A 58 -2.08 -4.99 -1.94
CA VAL A 58 -2.66 -3.88 -2.70
C VAL A 58 -4.18 -3.92 -2.51
N GLY A 59 -4.77 -2.85 -1.98
CA GLY A 59 -6.21 -2.64 -2.08
C GLY A 59 -6.53 -1.89 -3.36
N VAL A 60 -7.45 -2.39 -4.17
CA VAL A 60 -7.95 -1.72 -5.38
C VAL A 60 -9.39 -1.31 -5.14
N THR A 61 -9.68 -0.03 -5.23
CA THR A 61 -10.99 0.53 -4.95
C THR A 61 -11.59 1.17 -6.19
N ASN A 62 -12.72 0.62 -6.62
CA ASN A 62 -13.55 1.07 -7.72
C ASN A 62 -14.87 1.65 -7.18
N VAL A 63 -15.71 2.19 -8.08
CA VAL A 63 -17.04 2.69 -7.71
C VAL A 63 -17.90 1.53 -7.17
N GLY A 64 -18.07 1.49 -5.85
CA GLY A 64 -18.96 0.56 -5.15
C GLY A 64 -18.34 -0.76 -4.69
N ILE A 65 -17.12 -1.11 -5.10
CA ILE A 65 -16.47 -2.39 -4.76
C ILE A 65 -14.97 -2.17 -4.51
N SER A 66 -14.38 -2.94 -3.59
CA SER A 66 -12.94 -2.98 -3.37
C SER A 66 -12.43 -4.42 -3.28
N VAL A 67 -11.38 -4.73 -4.04
CA VAL A 67 -10.68 -6.02 -4.00
C VAL A 67 -9.32 -5.85 -3.32
N ASN A 68 -8.86 -6.88 -2.61
CA ASN A 68 -7.51 -6.91 -2.05
C ASN A 68 -6.69 -7.97 -2.78
N LEU A 69 -5.44 -7.65 -3.07
CA LEU A 69 -4.44 -8.58 -3.58
C LEU A 69 -3.39 -8.78 -2.48
N GLY A 70 -3.23 -9.99 -1.97
CA GLY A 70 -2.15 -10.35 -1.04
C GLY A 70 -0.83 -10.58 -1.77
N ASN A 71 0.29 -10.16 -1.20
CA ASN A 71 1.61 -10.43 -1.81
C ASN A 71 2.14 -11.83 -1.43
N PRO A 72 2.13 -12.82 -2.33
CA PRO A 72 2.62 -14.16 -2.03
C PRO A 72 4.13 -14.21 -1.74
N GLU A 73 4.85 -13.09 -1.82
CA GLU A 73 6.29 -12.99 -1.52
C GLU A 73 6.58 -12.04 -0.34
N PHE A 74 5.56 -11.77 0.48
CA PHE A 74 5.69 -10.97 1.70
C PHE A 74 6.36 -11.74 2.85
N GLY A 75 7.31 -11.08 3.53
CA GLY A 75 7.96 -11.59 4.74
C GLY A 75 9.23 -12.38 4.50
N ASP A 76 9.23 -13.24 3.47
CA ASP A 76 10.32 -14.14 3.01
C ASP A 76 9.72 -15.16 2.00
N GLU A 77 10.54 -16.07 1.45
CA GLU A 77 10.18 -16.99 0.35
C GLU A 77 9.01 -17.96 0.67
N GLU A 78 8.62 -18.11 1.94
CA GLU A 78 7.47 -18.93 2.35
C GLU A 78 6.11 -18.21 2.25
N GLY A 79 6.10 -16.94 1.80
CA GLY A 79 4.94 -16.32 1.18
C GLY A 79 3.68 -16.26 2.03
N ARG A 80 3.65 -15.37 3.04
CA ARG A 80 2.46 -15.22 3.90
C ARG A 80 1.31 -14.41 3.27
N GLY A 81 1.47 -13.85 2.07
CA GLY A 81 0.38 -13.10 1.42
C GLY A 81 -0.81 -13.93 1.01
N HIS A 82 -0.69 -15.26 0.97
CA HIS A 82 -1.83 -16.16 0.79
C HIS A 82 -2.87 -16.09 1.93
N LEU A 83 -2.57 -15.37 3.03
CA LEU A 83 -3.52 -15.11 4.12
C LEU A 83 -4.63 -14.11 3.76
N PHE A 84 -4.48 -13.38 2.65
CA PHE A 84 -5.57 -12.60 2.09
C PHE A 84 -6.32 -13.51 1.10
N PRO A 85 -7.63 -13.76 1.32
CA PRO A 85 -8.42 -14.48 0.34
C PRO A 85 -8.54 -13.59 -0.90
N ASP A 86 -7.93 -14.06 -1.99
CA ASP A 86 -7.99 -13.40 -3.29
C ASP A 86 -8.55 -14.43 -4.29
N GLU A 87 -9.77 -14.22 -4.78
CA GLU A 87 -10.30 -14.99 -5.90
C GLU A 87 -9.83 -14.33 -7.21
N LYS A 88 -9.14 -15.09 -8.06
CA LYS A 88 -8.58 -14.58 -9.32
C LYS A 88 -9.69 -13.98 -10.19
N GLU A 89 -10.85 -14.63 -10.20
CA GLU A 89 -12.05 -14.23 -10.91
C GLU A 89 -12.54 -12.85 -10.43
N GLU A 90 -12.59 -12.62 -9.11
CA GLU A 90 -12.94 -11.32 -8.54
C GLU A 90 -11.92 -10.24 -8.96
N ALA A 91 -10.62 -10.55 -8.91
CA ALA A 91 -9.59 -9.63 -9.37
C ALA A 91 -9.73 -9.30 -10.87
N MET A 92 -10.07 -10.28 -11.71
CA MET A 92 -10.31 -10.09 -13.15
C MET A 92 -11.53 -9.21 -13.42
N GLU A 93 -12.61 -9.37 -12.66
CA GLU A 93 -13.83 -8.55 -12.80
C GLU A 93 -13.59 -7.08 -12.40
N GLN A 94 -12.79 -6.86 -11.36
CA GLN A 94 -12.57 -5.54 -10.78
C GLN A 94 -11.42 -4.76 -11.43
N ILE A 95 -10.40 -5.44 -11.95
CA ILE A 95 -9.22 -4.78 -12.54
C ILE A 95 -9.36 -4.81 -14.05
N GLN A 96 -9.89 -3.72 -14.61
CA GLN A 96 -10.21 -3.62 -16.03
C GLN A 96 -9.07 -3.02 -16.85
N ASP A 97 -8.96 -3.44 -18.11
CA ASP A 97 -7.97 -2.90 -19.03
C ASP A 97 -8.15 -1.38 -19.25
N GLY A 98 -7.04 -0.65 -19.26
CA GLY A 98 -7.01 0.81 -19.38
C GLY A 98 -7.46 1.58 -18.14
N ALA A 99 -7.86 0.91 -17.06
CA ALA A 99 -8.30 1.57 -15.83
C ALA A 99 -7.17 2.42 -15.23
N CYS A 100 -7.55 3.61 -14.73
CA CYS A 100 -6.61 4.61 -14.25
C CYS A 100 -6.74 4.76 -12.73
N TYR A 101 -5.65 4.51 -12.01
CA TYR A 101 -5.60 4.53 -10.56
C TYR A 101 -4.60 5.55 -10.03
N LEU A 102 -4.93 6.12 -8.88
CA LEU A 102 -4.00 6.90 -8.07
C LEU A 102 -3.48 6.02 -6.93
N LEU A 103 -2.17 6.05 -6.73
CA LEU A 103 -1.46 5.28 -5.73
C LEU A 103 -1.34 6.08 -4.44
N GLU A 104 -1.68 5.43 -3.33
CA GLU A 104 -1.32 5.82 -1.98
C GLU A 104 -0.50 4.69 -1.33
N THR A 105 0.48 5.05 -0.51
CA THR A 105 1.34 4.09 0.18
C THR A 105 1.15 4.25 1.68
N ASP A 106 0.83 3.17 2.37
CA ASP A 106 0.73 3.14 3.82
C ASP A 106 1.90 2.37 4.40
N ILE A 107 2.38 2.77 5.58
CA ILE A 107 3.48 2.11 6.27
C ILE A 107 3.02 1.61 7.64
N PHE A 108 3.38 0.37 7.94
CA PHE A 108 2.97 -0.33 9.15
C PHE A 108 4.18 -0.85 9.90
N THR A 109 4.00 -0.98 11.20
CA THR A 109 4.97 -1.59 12.11
C THR A 109 4.25 -2.56 13.04
N CYS A 110 4.12 -3.83 12.65
CA CYS A 110 3.37 -4.78 13.48
C CYS A 110 3.64 -6.26 13.17
N TYR A 111 3.39 -7.08 14.21
CA TYR A 111 3.38 -8.54 14.30
C TYR A 111 4.75 -9.24 14.35
N PRO A 112 4.94 -10.19 15.32
CA PRO A 112 6.18 -10.96 15.47
C PRO A 112 6.51 -11.86 14.26
N THR A 113 5.59 -12.00 13.33
CA THR A 113 5.70 -12.85 12.14
C THR A 113 5.96 -12.08 10.85
N TYR A 114 6.07 -10.75 10.90
CA TYR A 114 6.25 -9.89 9.74
C TYR A 114 7.56 -9.10 9.79
N PRO A 115 8.02 -8.53 8.67
CA PRO A 115 9.03 -7.49 8.70
C PRO A 115 8.65 -6.39 9.69
N SER A 116 9.63 -5.79 10.34
CA SER A 116 9.41 -4.82 11.39
C SER A 116 8.78 -3.53 10.86
N ILE A 117 9.14 -3.17 9.62
CA ILE A 117 8.50 -2.12 8.84
C ILE A 117 8.14 -2.67 7.46
N PHE A 118 6.89 -2.48 7.06
CA PHE A 118 6.37 -2.89 5.76
C PHE A 118 5.34 -1.89 5.25
N CYS A 119 4.89 -2.04 4.00
CA CYS A 119 3.87 -1.18 3.42
C CYS A 119 2.70 -1.96 2.83
N SER A 120 1.55 -1.30 2.73
CA SER A 120 0.51 -1.64 1.75
C SER A 120 0.33 -0.53 0.75
N TYR A 121 -0.25 -0.87 -0.38
CA TYR A 121 -0.66 0.09 -1.39
C TYR A 121 -2.17 0.18 -1.45
N HIS A 122 -2.65 1.37 -1.79
CA HIS A 122 -4.03 1.61 -2.16
C HIS A 122 -4.08 2.20 -3.56
N LEU A 123 -4.89 1.61 -4.43
CA LEU A 123 -5.16 2.05 -5.79
C LEU A 123 -6.61 2.57 -5.84
N ALA A 124 -6.77 3.88 -5.79
CA ALA A 124 -8.08 4.52 -5.92
C ALA A 124 -8.37 4.81 -7.39
N HIS A 125 -9.50 4.32 -7.92
CA HIS A 125 -9.90 4.62 -9.29
C HIS A 125 -10.04 6.13 -9.49
N ARG A 126 -9.59 6.66 -10.63
CA ARG A 126 -9.57 8.10 -10.94
C ARG A 126 -10.91 8.77 -10.68
N ASP A 127 -12.01 8.11 -11.02
CA ASP A 127 -13.36 8.68 -10.89
C ASP A 127 -13.83 8.82 -9.43
N LEU A 128 -13.13 8.21 -8.47
CA LEU A 128 -13.35 8.40 -7.03
C LEU A 128 -12.55 9.56 -6.45
N VAL A 129 -11.57 10.07 -7.19
CA VAL A 129 -10.67 11.12 -6.71
C VAL A 129 -11.20 12.48 -7.16
N ASN A 130 -11.34 13.40 -6.20
CA ASN A 130 -11.75 14.76 -6.49
C ASN A 130 -10.54 15.67 -6.72
N GLU A 131 -10.76 16.85 -7.32
CA GLU A 131 -9.68 17.84 -7.49
C GLU A 131 -9.28 18.52 -6.17
N ASN A 132 -10.11 18.41 -5.12
CA ASN A 132 -10.07 19.24 -3.90
C ASN A 132 -9.21 18.67 -2.75
N GLY A 133 -8.23 17.82 -3.05
CA GLY A 133 -7.19 17.43 -2.11
C GLY A 133 -7.41 16.07 -1.45
N CYS A 134 -8.25 15.94 -0.42
CA CYS A 134 -8.47 14.63 0.20
C CYS A 134 -9.97 14.36 0.37
N ASN A 135 -10.38 13.13 0.11
CA ASN A 135 -11.75 12.65 0.24
C ASN A 135 -11.79 11.28 0.92
N LEU A 136 -12.96 10.63 0.91
CA LEU A 136 -13.15 9.31 1.52
C LEU A 136 -12.26 8.22 0.89
N TYR A 137 -11.82 8.36 -0.34
CA TYR A 137 -11.12 7.30 -1.07
C TYR A 137 -9.63 7.58 -1.25
N TYR A 138 -9.21 8.84 -1.21
CA TYR A 138 -7.85 9.20 -1.57
C TYR A 138 -7.42 10.53 -0.95
N CYS A 139 -6.15 10.62 -0.55
CA CYS A 139 -5.55 11.87 -0.13
C CYS A 139 -4.33 12.28 -0.95
N HIS A 140 -4.42 13.41 -1.65
CA HIS A 140 -3.38 13.88 -2.58
C HIS A 140 -2.02 14.08 -1.90
N SER A 141 -2.02 14.54 -0.65
CA SER A 141 -0.79 14.70 0.12
C SER A 141 -0.11 13.35 0.34
N LEU A 142 -0.85 12.35 0.82
CA LEU A 142 -0.32 11.02 1.15
C LEU A 142 0.02 10.20 -0.11
N GLY A 143 -0.76 10.37 -1.17
CA GLY A 143 -0.54 9.77 -2.47
C GLY A 143 0.50 10.48 -3.35
N SER A 144 1.29 11.40 -2.79
CA SER A 144 2.40 12.05 -3.50
C SER A 144 3.67 11.19 -3.47
N ARG A 145 4.52 11.35 -4.49
CA ARG A 145 5.81 10.65 -4.60
C ARG A 145 6.70 10.90 -3.38
N PHE A 146 6.59 12.08 -2.77
CA PHE A 146 7.37 12.46 -1.61
C PHE A 146 7.20 11.46 -0.45
N PHE A 147 5.96 11.10 -0.11
CA PHE A 147 5.68 10.17 0.99
C PHE A 147 6.14 8.77 0.66
N THR A 148 5.86 8.25 -0.54
CA THR A 148 6.35 6.93 -0.97
C THR A 148 7.88 6.85 -0.92
N LYS A 149 8.60 7.89 -1.36
CA LYS A 149 10.07 7.95 -1.23
C LYS A 149 10.53 7.98 0.23
N LYS A 150 9.81 8.71 1.10
CA LYS A 150 10.11 8.75 2.54
C LYS A 150 9.92 7.38 3.18
N PHE A 151 8.81 6.70 2.90
CA PHE A 151 8.53 5.34 3.41
C PHE A 151 9.52 4.32 2.88
N SER A 152 9.86 4.39 1.60
CA SER A 152 10.88 3.56 0.98
C SER A 152 12.23 3.64 1.71
N LYS A 153 12.66 4.84 2.12
CA LYS A 153 13.89 5.02 2.91
C LYS A 153 13.80 4.36 4.30
N LEU A 154 12.65 4.49 4.98
CA LEU A 154 12.44 3.89 6.30
C LEU A 154 12.45 2.35 6.22
N ILE A 155 11.69 1.78 5.28
CA ILE A 155 11.56 0.34 5.09
C ILE A 155 12.90 -0.31 4.74
N LYS A 156 13.72 0.35 3.90
CA LYS A 156 15.03 -0.16 3.49
C LYS A 156 16.13 -0.03 4.55
N SER A 157 15.86 0.66 5.66
CA SER A 157 16.85 0.83 6.72
C SER A 157 16.98 -0.45 7.52
N GLU A 158 18.06 -1.20 7.30
CA GLU A 158 18.39 -2.40 8.09
C GLU A 158 18.43 -2.08 9.58
N HIS A 159 19.03 -0.94 9.96
CA HIS A 159 19.06 -0.48 11.34
C HIS A 159 17.66 -0.36 11.94
N LEU A 160 16.70 0.25 11.22
CA LEU A 160 15.34 0.38 11.72
C LEU A 160 14.59 -0.95 11.73
N GLN A 161 14.81 -1.81 10.73
CA GLN A 161 14.25 -3.16 10.72
C GLN A 161 14.70 -3.94 11.96
N THR A 162 16.01 -4.01 12.23
CA THR A 162 16.54 -4.70 13.41
C THR A 162 16.08 -4.06 14.73
N LEU A 163 16.12 -2.73 14.81
CA LEU A 163 15.78 -2.01 16.04
C LEU A 163 14.30 -2.16 16.41
N LEU A 164 13.42 -2.32 15.42
CA LEU A 164 11.98 -2.50 15.61
C LEU A 164 11.55 -3.97 15.54
N ASP A 165 12.48 -4.92 15.50
CA ASP A 165 12.16 -6.35 15.34
C ASP A 165 11.53 -6.93 16.62
N PRO A 166 10.19 -7.16 16.63
CA PRO A 166 9.49 -7.67 17.81
C PRO A 166 9.97 -9.06 18.27
N ARG A 167 10.77 -9.77 17.47
CA ARG A 167 11.34 -11.09 17.81
C ARG A 167 12.58 -10.97 18.70
N VAL A 168 13.16 -9.77 18.84
CA VAL A 168 14.29 -9.54 19.75
C VAL A 168 13.80 -9.78 21.19
N ALA A 169 14.46 -10.72 21.88
CA ALA A 169 14.06 -11.13 23.23
C ALA A 169 13.96 -9.94 24.19
N GLY A 170 12.82 -9.83 24.89
CA GLY A 170 12.55 -8.75 25.85
C GLY A 170 11.93 -7.48 25.27
N GLN A 171 11.67 -7.41 23.97
CA GLN A 171 11.08 -6.23 23.34
C GLN A 171 9.54 -6.22 23.46
N ALA A 172 9.05 -5.71 24.59
CA ALA A 172 7.61 -5.49 24.80
C ALA A 172 7.06 -4.42 23.85
N ARG A 173 5.73 -4.46 23.58
CA ARG A 173 5.03 -3.46 22.76
C ARG A 173 5.29 -2.03 23.22
N GLU A 174 5.36 -1.80 24.54
CA GLU A 174 5.67 -0.48 25.12
C GLU A 174 7.08 0.00 24.77
N THR A 175 8.07 -0.91 24.78
CA THR A 175 9.44 -0.61 24.38
C THR A 175 9.50 -0.20 22.91
N LEU A 176 8.84 -0.94 22.03
CA LEU A 176 8.73 -0.60 20.61
C LEU A 176 8.07 0.77 20.41
N THR A 177 6.97 1.06 21.12
CA THR A 177 6.32 2.38 21.07
C THR A 177 7.27 3.49 21.52
N ARG A 178 8.04 3.29 22.59
CA ARG A 178 9.04 4.28 23.05
C ARG A 178 10.16 4.50 22.04
N ILE A 179 10.65 3.43 21.42
CA ILE A 179 11.64 3.51 20.34
C ILE A 179 11.07 4.33 19.17
N LYS A 180 9.85 4.02 18.72
CA LYS A 180 9.19 4.75 17.62
C LYS A 180 8.98 6.23 17.95
N LEU A 181 8.63 6.57 19.19
CA LEU A 181 8.51 7.95 19.65
C LEU A 181 9.87 8.66 19.64
N ASN A 182 10.92 8.04 20.18
CA ASN A 182 12.27 8.63 20.23
C ASN A 182 12.88 8.85 18.83
N LEU A 183 12.57 7.96 17.89
CA LEU A 183 12.98 8.08 16.49
C LEU A 183 12.08 9.01 15.67
N ASN A 184 11.00 9.52 16.28
CA ASN A 184 9.99 10.32 15.62
C ASN A 184 9.41 9.64 14.36
N ILE A 185 9.07 8.35 14.47
CA ILE A 185 8.45 7.57 13.37
C ILE A 185 7.02 7.10 13.71
N GLU A 186 6.60 7.19 14.98
CA GLU A 186 5.24 6.78 15.39
C GLU A 186 4.15 7.54 14.60
N HIS A 187 4.34 8.84 14.40
CA HIS A 187 3.41 9.68 13.63
C HIS A 187 3.35 9.29 12.14
N ILE A 188 4.42 8.69 11.61
CA ILE A 188 4.51 8.27 10.22
C ILE A 188 3.72 6.99 10.00
N THR A 189 3.71 6.10 10.99
CA THR A 189 2.96 4.82 10.95
C THR A 189 1.48 4.95 11.27
N ARG A 190 1.02 6.18 11.53
CA ARG A 190 -0.38 6.54 11.82
C ARG A 190 -0.77 7.84 11.12
N LEU A 191 -0.28 8.04 9.90
CA LEU A 191 -0.68 9.19 9.10
C LEU A 191 -2.15 9.00 8.73
N GLU A 192 -3.01 9.77 9.38
CA GLU A 192 -4.41 9.80 9.05
C GLU A 192 -4.77 11.17 8.48
N CYS A 193 -5.52 11.19 7.38
CA CYS A 193 -6.01 12.44 6.82
C CYS A 193 -7.24 12.91 7.59
N ASN A 194 -7.17 14.06 8.28
CA ASN A 194 -8.33 14.62 8.98
C ASN A 194 -9.53 14.85 8.05
N ARG A 195 -9.30 15.25 6.80
CA ARG A 195 -10.37 15.46 5.82
C ARG A 195 -11.09 14.17 5.43
N TYR A 196 -10.40 13.03 5.47
CA TYR A 196 -11.05 11.72 5.31
C TYR A 196 -12.08 11.51 6.43
N PHE A 197 -11.72 11.77 7.69
CA PHE A 197 -12.66 11.62 8.81
C PHE A 197 -13.79 12.64 8.79
N GLU A 198 -13.51 13.90 8.43
CA GLU A 198 -14.54 14.92 8.24
C GLU A 198 -15.57 14.48 7.18
N SER A 199 -15.15 13.73 6.15
CA SER A 199 -16.05 13.21 5.12
C SER A 199 -16.99 12.09 5.60
N LEU A 200 -16.65 11.43 6.72
CA LEU A 200 -17.49 10.41 7.36
C LEU A 200 -18.53 11.00 8.32
N GLY A 201 -18.52 12.34 8.53
CA GLY A 201 -19.39 13.06 9.46
C GLY A 201 -18.65 13.56 10.70
N HIS A 202 -19.38 14.14 11.66
CA HIS A 202 -18.78 14.59 12.92
C HIS A 202 -18.33 13.37 13.74
N PHE A 203 -17.04 13.08 13.69
CA PHE A 203 -16.41 12.02 14.45
C PHE A 203 -15.45 12.64 15.46
N ASP A 204 -15.76 12.54 16.75
CA ASP A 204 -14.82 12.90 17.82
C ASP A 204 -13.77 11.78 17.96
N TYR A 205 -12.80 11.75 17.05
CA TYR A 205 -11.63 10.89 17.20
C TYR A 205 -10.62 11.55 18.16
N PRO A 206 -10.01 10.79 19.10
CA PRO A 206 -9.04 11.35 20.03
C PRO A 206 -7.72 11.61 19.29
N PHE A 207 -7.61 12.74 18.58
CA PHE A 207 -6.32 13.39 18.36
C PHE A 207 -5.80 13.96 19.69
N SER A 208 -5.72 13.14 20.72
CA SER A 208 -4.98 13.47 21.92
C SER A 208 -3.89 12.42 22.11
N ASN A 209 -2.64 12.91 22.12
CA ASN A 209 -1.46 12.32 22.79
C ASN A 209 -0.29 11.77 21.97
N TYR A 210 -0.25 11.87 20.63
CA TYR A 210 1.02 11.61 19.90
C TYR A 210 1.75 12.87 19.42
N TYR A 211 1.09 14.03 19.46
CA TYR A 211 1.72 15.36 19.37
C TYR A 211 2.42 15.78 20.67
N LEU A 212 2.84 14.83 21.52
CA LEU A 212 3.50 15.16 22.78
C LEU A 212 4.92 15.71 22.53
N ARG A 213 4.94 17.03 22.40
CA ARG A 213 5.98 17.97 22.83
C ARG A 213 7.32 17.82 22.12
N TYR A 214 7.48 18.63 21.08
CA TYR A 214 8.75 19.32 20.87
C TYR A 214 9.15 19.98 22.21
N ARG A 215 10.12 19.39 22.92
CA ARG A 215 11.07 20.16 23.73
C ARG A 215 12.11 20.66 22.71
N GLY A 216 12.39 21.96 22.61
CA GLY A 216 12.80 22.79 23.73
C GLY A 216 14.22 22.41 24.06
#